data_AF-A0A967S997-F1
#
_entry.id   AF-A0A967S997-F1
#
_cell.length_a   1.000
_cell.length_b   1.000
_cell.length_c   1.000
_cell.angle_alpha   90.00
_cell.angle_beta   90.00
_cell.angle_gamma   90.00
#
_symmetry.space_group_name_H-M   'P 1'
#
loop_
_entity.id
_entity.type
_entity.pdbx_description
1 polymer ?
#
loop_
_entity_poly.entity_id
_entity_poly.type
_entity_poly.pdbx_seq_one_letter_code
_entity_poly.pdbx_strand_id
1 'polypeptide(L)'
;TVPTYDGADLLNEIMTQKYIANFLNIETWMDYRRTCLPDVRSTETAAGGRVGESYPARLYYADDETQNNSSIPTAGTAGNTLGKADMENLSGFWSTYNTCIP
;
A
#
# COMPACT_ATOMS: atom_id res chain seq x y z
N THR A 1 -23.91 26.63 -3.93
CA THR A 1 -23.47 26.49 -2.52
C THR A 1 -22.29 25.56 -2.51
N VAL A 2 -21.20 25.90 -1.82
CA VAL A 2 -20.07 24.98 -1.66
C VAL A 2 -20.51 23.89 -0.69
N PRO A 3 -20.41 22.60 -1.03
CA PRO A 3 -20.72 21.52 -0.09
C PRO A 3 -19.82 21.62 1.16
N THR A 4 -20.43 21.50 2.33
CA THR A 4 -19.71 21.44 3.61
C THR A 4 -19.42 19.99 3.94
N TYR A 5 -18.14 19.63 4.00
CA TYR A 5 -17.67 18.32 4.43
C TYR A 5 -17.05 18.43 5.82
N ASP A 6 -17.20 17.40 6.66
CA ASP A 6 -16.59 17.31 7.99
C ASP A 6 -15.94 15.92 8.20
N GLY A 7 -14.97 15.84 9.11
CA GLY A 7 -14.35 14.60 9.57
C GLY A 7 -13.88 13.69 8.43
N ALA A 8 -14.44 12.49 8.36
CA ALA A 8 -14.08 11.47 7.37
C ALA A 8 -14.44 11.87 5.93
N ASP A 9 -15.57 12.57 5.74
CA ASP A 9 -16.01 13.01 4.40
C ASP A 9 -15.06 14.09 3.86
N LEU A 10 -14.62 15.00 4.73
CA LEU A 10 -13.62 15.99 4.37
C LEU A 10 -12.29 15.34 4.02
N LEU A 11 -11.84 14.35 4.81
CA LEU A 11 -10.62 13.61 4.50
C LEU A 11 -10.72 12.88 3.15
N ASN A 12 -11.85 12.26 2.85
CA ASN A 12 -12.09 11.59 1.56
C ASN A 12 -11.96 12.57 0.38
N GLU A 13 -12.61 13.73 0.46
CA GLU A 13 -12.49 14.75 -0.56
C GLU A 13 -11.06 15.27 -0.71
N ILE A 14 -10.37 15.57 0.40
CA ILE A 14 -8.97 16.01 0.37
C ILE A 14 -8.07 14.97 -0.33
N MET A 15 -8.20 13.70 0.04
CA MET A 15 -7.39 12.63 -0.54
C MET A 15 -7.73 12.39 -2.01
N THR A 16 -9.00 12.53 -2.40
CA THR A 16 -9.46 12.43 -3.79
C THR A 16 -8.89 13.55 -4.64
N GLN A 17 -8.96 14.81 -4.17
CA GLN A 17 -8.37 15.94 -4.89
C GLN A 17 -6.83 15.83 -4.96
N LYS A 18 -6.18 15.34 -3.89
CA LYS A 18 -4.74 15.07 -3.88
C LYS A 18 -4.34 14.02 -4.91
N TYR A 19 -5.11 12.93 -5.04
CA TYR A 19 -4.90 11.89 -6.05
C TYR A 19 -4.93 12.47 -7.48
N ILE A 20 -5.92 13.32 -7.78
CA ILE A 20 -6.06 13.95 -9.10
C ILE A 20 -4.90 14.90 -9.36
N ALA A 21 -4.52 15.72 -8.37
CA ALA A 21 -3.42 16.67 -8.48
C ALA A 21 -2.05 15.99 -8.65
N ASN A 22 -1.85 14.83 -8.03
CA ASN A 22 -0.58 14.07 -8.03
C ASN A 22 -0.57 12.93 -9.06
N PHE A 23 -1.29 13.07 -10.19
CA PHE A 23 -1.31 12.04 -11.22
C PHE A 23 0.12 11.67 -11.69
N LEU A 24 0.40 10.36 -11.77
CA LEU A 24 1.72 9.75 -12.06
C LEU A 24 2.83 9.93 -11.01
N ASN A 25 2.52 10.49 -9.84
CA ASN A 25 3.48 10.57 -8.75
C ASN A 25 3.43 9.30 -7.87
N ILE A 26 4.60 8.85 -7.37
CA ILE A 26 4.70 7.73 -6.43
C ILE A 26 4.00 7.99 -5.09
N GLU A 27 3.91 9.26 -4.68
CA GLU A 27 3.23 9.67 -3.45
C GLU A 27 1.76 9.27 -3.43
N THR A 28 1.13 9.20 -4.60
CA THR A 28 -0.26 8.76 -4.76
C THR A 28 -0.46 7.34 -4.23
N TRP A 29 0.54 6.47 -4.42
CA TRP A 29 0.54 5.13 -3.87
C TRP A 29 0.83 5.11 -2.37
N MET A 30 1.77 5.94 -1.91
CA MET A 30 2.09 6.06 -0.48
C MET A 30 0.86 6.50 0.32
N ASP A 31 0.12 7.48 -0.20
CA ASP A 31 -1.12 7.97 0.37
C ASP A 31 -2.22 6.90 0.38
N TYR A 32 -2.44 6.23 -0.76
CA TYR A 32 -3.45 5.18 -0.85
C TYR A 32 -3.21 4.06 0.17
N ARG A 33 -1.96 3.59 0.31
CA ARG A 33 -1.63 2.54 1.29
C ARG A 33 -1.74 2.98 2.74
N ARG A 34 -1.71 4.29 3.00
CA ARG A 34 -1.86 4.86 4.34
C ARG A 34 -3.34 5.10 4.70
N THR A 35 -4.15 5.57 3.77
CA THR A 35 -5.52 6.03 4.04
C THR A 35 -6.63 5.21 3.42
N CYS A 36 -6.31 4.35 2.45
CA CYS A 36 -7.27 3.67 1.58
C CYS A 36 -8.10 4.60 0.69
N LEU A 37 -7.63 5.82 0.46
CA LEU A 37 -8.36 6.84 -0.28
C LEU A 37 -7.51 7.32 -1.48
N PRO A 38 -8.12 7.59 -2.64
CA PRO A 38 -9.53 7.32 -2.97
C PRO A 38 -9.83 5.82 -3.05
N ASP A 39 -11.12 5.43 -3.02
CA ASP A 39 -11.55 4.05 -3.26
C ASP A 39 -11.26 3.67 -4.72
N VAL A 40 -10.02 3.24 -4.97
CA VAL A 40 -9.63 2.63 -6.24
C VAL A 40 -10.15 1.19 -6.21
N ARG A 41 -11.25 0.96 -6.91
CA ARG A 41 -11.75 -0.39 -7.11
C ARG A 41 -10.79 -1.15 -7.99
N SER A 42 -10.41 -2.35 -7.56
CA SER A 42 -9.71 -3.29 -8.43
C SER A 42 -10.70 -3.75 -9.50
N THR A 43 -10.66 -3.13 -10.68
CA THR A 43 -11.23 -3.77 -11.86
C THR A 43 -10.35 -4.98 -12.14
N GLU A 44 -10.87 -6.19 -11.99
CA GLU A 44 -10.03 -7.38 -12.17
C GLU A 44 -9.28 -7.43 -13.51
N THR A 45 -8.23 -8.25 -13.53
CA THR A 45 -7.58 -8.84 -14.71
C THR A 45 -6.77 -7.95 -15.65
N ALA A 46 -6.32 -6.77 -15.23
CA ALA A 46 -5.24 -6.10 -15.97
C ALA A 46 -3.88 -6.65 -15.52
N ALA A 47 -3.34 -7.60 -16.28
CA ALA A 47 -2.02 -8.24 -16.13
C ALA A 47 -1.85 -9.29 -15.00
N GLY A 48 -2.82 -10.20 -14.85
CA GLY A 48 -2.62 -11.45 -14.08
C GLY A 48 -3.10 -11.45 -12.64
N GLY A 49 -3.63 -10.33 -12.13
CA GLY A 49 -4.30 -10.30 -10.81
C GLY A 49 -5.70 -10.90 -10.87
N ARG A 50 -6.04 -11.77 -9.92
CA ARG A 50 -7.39 -12.35 -9.76
C ARG A 50 -8.34 -11.32 -9.16
N VAL A 51 -9.64 -11.42 -9.46
CA VAL A 51 -10.68 -10.75 -8.67
C VAL A 51 -10.51 -11.00 -7.19
N GLY A 52 -10.54 -9.91 -6.42
CA GLY A 52 -10.39 -9.98 -4.97
C GLY A 52 -8.95 -10.18 -4.51
N GLU A 53 -7.97 -10.24 -5.42
CA GLU A 53 -6.57 -10.09 -5.05
C GLU A 53 -6.27 -8.65 -4.68
N SER A 54 -5.41 -8.55 -3.68
CA SER A 54 -5.11 -7.33 -2.98
C SER A 54 -3.97 -6.58 -3.64
N TYR A 55 -4.05 -5.26 -3.55
CA TYR A 55 -2.99 -4.36 -3.98
C TYR A 55 -1.71 -4.64 -3.19
N PRO A 56 -0.52 -4.72 -3.81
CA PRO A 56 0.70 -5.00 -3.06
C PRO A 56 1.03 -3.87 -2.06
N ALA A 57 1.05 -4.15 -0.77
CA ALA A 57 1.48 -3.19 0.26
C ALA A 57 2.92 -2.73 0.10
N ARG A 58 3.81 -3.53 -0.49
CA ARG A 58 5.24 -3.22 -0.64
C ARG A 58 5.88 -4.07 -1.73
N LEU A 59 7.09 -3.68 -2.14
CA LEU A 59 7.94 -4.49 -3.00
C LEU A 59 8.79 -5.44 -2.14
N TYR A 60 9.15 -6.59 -2.72
CA TYR A 60 10.16 -7.48 -2.15
C TYR A 60 11.55 -6.85 -2.25
N TYR A 61 12.41 -7.20 -1.30
CA TYR A 61 13.85 -7.11 -1.54
C TYR A 61 14.25 -8.18 -2.56
N ALA A 62 15.31 -7.93 -3.32
CA ALA A 62 15.82 -8.93 -4.25
C ALA A 62 16.44 -10.10 -3.46
N ASP A 63 16.28 -11.33 -3.97
CA ASP A 63 16.72 -12.55 -3.26
C ASP A 63 18.25 -12.59 -3.04
N ASP A 64 19.01 -11.94 -3.92
CA ASP A 64 20.48 -11.87 -3.89
C ASP A 64 21.05 -10.90 -2.85
N GLU A 65 20.23 -10.03 -2.26
CA GLU A 65 20.62 -9.19 -1.12
C GLU A 65 21.15 -10.05 0.04
N THR A 66 20.58 -11.25 0.24
CA THR A 66 21.02 -12.21 1.27
C THR A 66 22.42 -12.78 1.01
N GLN A 67 22.87 -12.80 -0.26
CA GLN A 67 24.20 -13.28 -0.64
C GLN A 67 25.28 -12.23 -0.37
N ASN A 68 24.92 -10.94 -0.48
CA ASN A 68 25.84 -9.81 -0.31
C ASN A 68 25.86 -9.25 1.12
N ASN A 69 24.83 -9.53 1.92
CA ASN A 69 24.73 -9.05 3.29
C ASN A 69 24.16 -10.12 4.23
N SER A 70 25.02 -10.72 5.05
CA SER A 70 24.66 -11.74 6.05
C SER A 70 23.83 -11.22 7.23
N SER A 71 23.64 -9.90 7.34
CA SER A 71 22.75 -9.30 8.34
C SER A 71 21.28 -9.30 7.90
N ILE A 72 21.00 -9.64 6.63
CA ILE A 72 19.64 -9.72 6.10
C ILE A 72 19.08 -11.09 6.46
N PRO A 73 17.98 -11.16 7.23
CA PRO A 73 17.33 -12.43 7.56
C PRO A 73 16.76 -13.06 6.30
N THR A 74 16.75 -14.39 6.24
CA THR A 74 16.16 -15.14 5.11
C THR A 74 14.70 -14.74 4.92
N ALA A 75 14.34 -14.38 3.68
CA ALA A 75 12.96 -14.09 3.27
C ALA A 75 12.03 -15.20 3.78
N GLY A 76 10.97 -14.82 4.51
CA GLY A 76 10.06 -15.80 5.12
C GLY A 76 10.21 -16.00 6.62
N THR A 77 11.32 -15.57 7.22
CA THR A 77 11.56 -15.75 8.67
C THR A 77 11.05 -14.54 9.46
N ALA A 78 10.19 -14.76 10.46
CA ALA A 78 9.58 -13.73 11.32
C ALA A 78 10.57 -13.06 12.30
N GLY A 79 11.80 -12.80 11.86
CA GLY A 79 12.89 -12.20 12.64
C GLY A 79 13.39 -10.86 12.09
N ASN A 80 12.78 -10.32 11.04
CA ASN A 80 13.04 -8.96 10.56
C ASN A 80 12.25 -7.93 11.42
N THR A 81 12.61 -6.64 11.35
CA THR A 81 11.87 -5.56 12.00
C THR A 81 10.45 -5.37 11.46
N LEU A 82 10.09 -6.10 10.40
CA LEU A 82 8.74 -6.12 9.81
C LEU A 82 7.79 -7.06 10.58
N GLY A 83 8.31 -7.91 11.49
CA GLY A 83 7.51 -8.80 12.34
C GLY A 83 6.81 -9.95 11.61
N LYS A 84 7.05 -10.11 10.30
CA LYS A 84 6.56 -11.20 9.45
C LYS A 84 7.53 -11.43 8.28
N ALA A 85 7.34 -12.56 7.58
CA ALA A 85 7.98 -12.85 6.31
C ALA A 85 8.00 -11.64 5.36
N ASP A 86 9.00 -11.59 4.49
CA ASP A 86 8.98 -10.67 3.36
C ASP A 86 7.84 -11.05 2.43
N MET A 87 6.80 -10.21 2.42
CA MET A 87 5.52 -10.46 1.76
C MET A 87 5.04 -9.13 1.18
N GLU A 88 4.59 -9.17 -0.08
CA GLU A 88 4.02 -8.00 -0.77
C GLU A 88 2.79 -7.43 -0.08
N ASN A 89 2.06 -8.27 0.66
CA ASN A 89 0.83 -7.95 1.37
C ASN A 89 1.04 -7.44 2.81
N LEU A 90 2.30 -7.35 3.28
CA LEU A 90 2.54 -6.85 4.62
C LEU A 90 2.40 -5.31 4.69
N SER A 91 1.49 -4.83 5.54
CA SER A 91 1.33 -3.39 5.79
C SER A 91 2.63 -2.75 6.30
N GLY A 92 2.99 -1.61 5.70
CA GLY A 92 4.14 -0.82 6.15
C GLY A 92 3.87 -0.16 7.50
N PHE A 93 4.93 0.24 8.22
CA PHE A 93 4.84 0.83 9.56
C PHE A 93 3.85 2.02 9.66
N TRP A 94 3.75 2.83 8.60
CA TRP A 94 2.86 4.00 8.53
C TRP A 94 1.45 3.70 7.98
N SER A 95 1.14 2.44 7.67
CA SER A 95 -0.21 2.07 7.26
C SER A 95 -1.08 1.88 8.51
N THR A 96 -2.13 2.70 8.63
CA THR A 96 -3.08 2.63 9.75
C THR A 96 -4.26 1.69 9.50
N TYR A 97 -4.41 1.19 8.26
CA TYR A 97 -5.54 0.36 7.85
C TYR A 97 -5.06 -0.95 7.23
N ASN A 98 -5.23 -2.06 7.95
CA ASN A 98 -4.92 -3.43 7.47
C ASN A 98 -5.99 -4.02 6.53
N THR A 99 -6.97 -3.22 6.08
CA THR A 99 -8.18 -3.73 5.42
C THR A 99 -8.27 -3.45 3.93
N CYS A 100 -7.47 -2.52 3.43
CA CYS A 100 -7.46 -2.13 2.01
C CYS A 100 -6.25 -2.73 1.28
N ILE A 101 -5.30 -3.20 2.07
CA ILE A 101 -4.26 -4.15 1.72
C ILE A 101 -4.28 -5.19 2.84
N PRO A 102 -4.89 -6.37 2.67
CA PRO A 102 -4.73 -7.48 3.61
C PRO A 102 -3.28 -7.98 3.64
#